data_AF-A0A6A8G239-F1
#
_entry.id   AF-A0A6A8G239-F1
#
_cell.length_a   1.000
_cell.length_b   1.000
_cell.length_c   1.000
_cell.angle_alpha   90.00
_cell.angle_beta   90.00
_cell.angle_gamma   90.00
#
_symmetry.space_group_name_H-M   'P 1'
#
loop_
_entity.id
_entity.type
_entity.pdbx_description
1 polymer ?
#
loop_
_entity_poly.entity_id
_entity_poly.type
_entity_poly.pdbx_seq_one_letter_code
_entity_poly.pdbx_strand_id
1 'polypeptide(L)'
;ILTEDMIMPNMIIFLDADLDVLKSRIAKRNRSFEHQIEDEYLLKLKKDYREYYESLQSNGSNVVLIDTTSIDFLKNEQDYEDILHIILPMIGDITNE
;
A
#
# COMPACT_ATOMS: atom_id res chain seq x y z
N ILE A 1 -2.10 16.95 -19.01
CA ILE A 1 -2.72 16.44 -20.26
C ILE A 1 -3.06 14.93 -20.19
N LEU A 2 -2.45 14.10 -19.32
CA LEU A 2 -2.82 12.67 -19.19
C LEU A 2 -3.59 12.28 -17.91
N THR A 3 -4.00 13.25 -17.10
CA THR A 3 -4.66 12.99 -15.79
C THR A 3 -6.04 13.60 -15.66
N GLU A 4 -6.50 14.41 -16.61
CA GLU A 4 -7.76 15.16 -16.49
C GLU A 4 -9.02 14.28 -16.59
N ASP A 5 -8.91 13.06 -17.16
CA ASP A 5 -10.03 12.11 -17.32
C ASP A 5 -9.89 10.85 -16.45
N MET A 6 -9.01 10.84 -15.44
CA MET A 6 -8.93 9.70 -14.53
C MET A 6 -10.07 9.76 -13.53
N ILE A 7 -10.99 8.79 -13.62
CA ILE A 7 -11.99 8.54 -12.59
C ILE A 7 -11.24 8.27 -11.29
N MET A 8 -11.45 9.12 -10.30
CA MET A 8 -10.88 8.91 -8.98
C MET A 8 -11.43 7.60 -8.40
N PRO A 9 -10.57 6.70 -7.89
CA PRO A 9 -11.04 5.46 -7.30
C PRO A 9 -11.92 5.77 -6.08
N ASN A 10 -12.90 4.90 -5.83
CA ASN A 10 -13.79 4.99 -4.66
C ASN A 10 -13.06 4.69 -3.33
N MET A 11 -11.88 4.08 -3.39
CA MET A 11 -11.00 3.80 -2.26
C MET A 11 -9.53 3.71 -2.71
N ILE A 12 -8.60 4.14 -1.86
CA ILE A 12 -7.15 3.93 -2.06
C ILE A 12 -6.57 3.23 -0.83
N ILE A 13 -5.84 2.14 -1.06
CA ILE A 13 -5.20 1.35 0.00
C ILE A 13 -3.69 1.53 -0.11
N PHE A 14 -3.09 2.05 0.96
CA PHE A 14 -1.65 2.23 1.10
C PHE A 14 -1.11 1.06 1.93
N LEU A 15 -0.19 0.28 1.34
CA LEU A 15 0.53 -0.77 2.05
C LEU A 15 1.91 -0.22 2.41
N ASP A 16 2.13 -0.03 3.71
CA ASP A 16 3.39 0.47 4.24
C ASP A 16 4.16 -0.66 4.93
N ALA A 17 5.47 -0.49 5.07
CA ALA A 17 6.31 -1.36 5.88
C ALA A 17 7.59 -0.63 6.30
N ASP A 18 8.30 -1.19 7.26
CA ASP A 18 9.63 -0.72 7.63
C ASP A 18 10.66 -0.95 6.51
N LEU A 19 11.67 -0.09 6.50
CA LEU A 19 12.71 -0.05 5.48
C LEU A 19 13.38 -1.42 5.26
N ASP A 20 13.69 -2.12 6.35
CA ASP A 20 14.35 -3.43 6.28
C ASP A 20 13.46 -4.49 5.63
N VAL A 21 12.16 -4.44 5.90
CA VAL A 21 11.16 -5.34 5.28
C VAL A 21 11.03 -5.03 3.80
N LEU A 22 10.96 -3.75 3.43
CA LEU A 22 10.92 -3.31 2.03
C LEU A 22 12.16 -3.78 1.27
N LYS A 23 13.35 -3.59 1.83
CA LYS A 23 14.63 -4.04 1.24
C LYS A 23 14.67 -5.55 1.06
N SER A 24 14.24 -6.31 2.07
CA SER A 24 14.15 -7.77 1.99
C SER A 24 13.21 -8.22 0.87
N ARG A 25 12.04 -7.57 0.72
CA ARG A 25 11.07 -7.86 -0.35
C ARG A 25 11.62 -7.48 -1.73
N ILE A 26 12.28 -6.34 -1.87
CA ILE A 26 12.96 -5.89 -3.10
C ILE A 26 14.00 -6.92 -3.54
N ALA A 27 14.89 -7.31 -2.62
CA ALA A 27 15.94 -8.30 -2.89
C ALA A 27 15.37 -9.65 -3.35
N LYS A 28 14.29 -10.12 -2.70
CA LYS A 28 13.60 -11.38 -3.07
C LYS A 28 13.03 -11.37 -4.50
N ARG A 29 12.68 -10.21 -5.07
CA ARG A 29 12.16 -10.13 -6.45
C ARG A 29 13.25 -10.34 -7.51
N ASN A 30 14.53 -10.32 -7.11
CA ASN A 30 15.69 -10.59 -7.96
C ASN A 30 15.69 -9.83 -9.29
N ARG A 31 15.25 -8.57 -9.26
CA ARG A 31 15.31 -7.68 -10.41
C ARG A 31 16.70 -7.08 -10.48
N SER A 32 17.37 -7.28 -11.61
CA SER A 32 18.78 -6.88 -11.83
C SER A 32 19.02 -5.37 -11.66
N PHE A 33 18.00 -4.54 -11.84
CA PHE A 33 18.07 -3.09 -11.67
C PHE A 33 17.73 -2.59 -10.25
N GLU A 34 17.19 -3.44 -9.37
CA GLU A 34 16.82 -3.05 -7.99
C GLU A 34 18.00 -3.17 -6.99
N HIS A 35 19.18 -3.64 -7.43
CA HIS A 35 20.36 -3.86 -6.57
C HIS A 35 21.05 -2.58 -6.07
N GLN A 36 20.74 -1.41 -6.64
CA GLN A 36 21.34 -0.12 -6.28
C GLN A 36 20.32 0.86 -5.69
N ILE A 37 19.20 0.37 -5.17
CA ILE A 37 18.24 1.26 -4.51
C ILE A 37 18.82 1.69 -3.15
N GLU A 38 19.14 2.97 -3.04
CA GLU A 38 19.65 3.58 -1.82
C GLU A 38 18.57 3.66 -0.73
N ASP A 39 18.98 3.52 0.53
CA ASP A 39 18.09 3.61 1.69
C ASP A 39 17.40 4.98 1.77
N GLU A 40 18.13 6.04 1.45
CA GLU A 40 17.60 7.41 1.41
C GLU A 40 16.46 7.55 0.39
N TYR A 41 16.58 6.87 -0.76
CA TYR A 41 15.53 6.89 -1.77
C TYR A 41 14.25 6.22 -1.26
N LEU A 42 14.36 5.05 -0.61
CA LEU A 42 13.20 4.36 -0.04
C LEU A 42 12.56 5.14 1.10
N LEU A 43 13.37 5.76 1.96
CA LEU A 43 12.87 6.61 3.05
C LEU A 43 12.13 7.83 2.51
N LYS A 44 12.69 8.48 1.48
CA LYS A 44 12.02 9.61 0.81
C LYS A 44 10.71 9.17 0.17
N LEU A 45 10.72 8.04 -0.55
CA LEU A 45 9.52 7.51 -1.18
C LEU A 45 8.43 7.19 -0.14
N LYS A 46 8.78 6.51 0.95
CA LYS A 46 7.86 6.23 2.07
C LYS A 46 7.27 7.51 2.64
N LYS A 47 8.09 8.54 2.83
CA LYS A 47 7.64 9.86 3.29
C LYS A 47 6.67 10.50 2.29
N ASP A 48 7.00 10.52 1.00
CA ASP A 48 6.17 11.12 -0.05
C ASP A 48 4.79 10.43 -0.13
N TYR A 49 4.73 9.09 -0.03
CA TYR A 49 3.47 8.35 0.02
C TYR A 49 2.66 8.64 1.30
N ARG A 50 3.33 8.83 2.43
CA ARG A 50 2.68 9.18 3.70
C ARG A 50 2.04 10.57 3.63
N GLU A 51 2.75 11.56 3.11
CA GLU A 51 2.23 12.91 2.88
C GLU A 51 1.04 12.89 1.90
N TYR A 52 1.11 12.06 0.86
CA TYR A 52 0.00 11.91 -0.08
C TYR A 52 -1.23 11.26 0.55
N TYR A 53 -1.06 10.22 1.37
CA TYR A 53 -2.13 9.62 2.16
C TYR A 53 -2.80 10.66 3.07
N GLU A 54 -2.02 11.44 3.81
CA GLU A 54 -2.53 12.48 4.72
C GLU A 54 -3.28 13.58 3.97
N SER A 55 -2.82 13.97 2.78
CA SER A 55 -3.51 14.90 1.89
C SER A 55 -4.86 14.35 1.44
N LEU A 56 -4.92 13.10 0.97
CA LEU A 56 -6.17 12.45 0.54
C LEU A 56 -7.17 12.31 1.69
N GLN A 57 -6.69 11.88 2.86
CA GLN A 57 -7.49 11.77 4.07
C GLN A 57 -8.08 13.13 4.47
N SER A 58 -7.26 14.19 4.47
CA SER A 58 -7.69 15.54 4.80
C SER A 58 -8.74 16.09 3.83
N ASN A 59 -8.69 15.65 2.57
CA ASN A 59 -9.66 16.01 1.54
C ASN A 59 -10.93 15.13 1.56
N GLY A 60 -11.09 14.26 2.56
CA GLY A 60 -12.25 13.40 2.72
C GLY A 60 -12.30 12.20 1.75
N SER A 61 -11.18 11.86 1.11
CA SER A 61 -11.11 10.64 0.29
C SER A 61 -11.16 9.40 1.17
N ASN A 62 -11.80 8.33 0.67
CA ASN A 62 -11.80 7.04 1.35
C ASN A 62 -10.43 6.38 1.18
N VAL A 63 -9.58 6.49 2.19
CA VAL A 63 -8.20 5.97 2.16
C VAL A 63 -7.87 5.18 3.41
N VAL A 64 -7.11 4.10 3.21
CA VAL A 64 -6.69 3.18 4.27
C VAL A 64 -5.20 3.03 4.21
N LEU A 65 -4.54 3.08 5.36
CA LEU A 65 -3.14 2.75 5.50
C LEU A 65 -3.02 1.46 6.32
N ILE A 66 -2.37 0.46 5.74
CA ILE A 66 -2.13 -0.85 6.37
C ILE A 66 -0.63 -1.00 6.55
N ASP A 67 -0.18 -1.17 7.80
CA ASP A 67 1.19 -1.57 8.09
C ASP A 67 1.35 -3.07 7.87
N THR A 68 2.25 -3.42 6.94
CA THR A 68 2.55 -4.80 6.56
C THR A 68 3.91 -5.26 7.06
N THR A 69 4.53 -4.54 8.01
CA THR A 69 5.86 -4.85 8.55
C THR A 69 5.94 -6.26 9.12
N SER A 70 4.95 -6.66 9.90
CA SER A 70 4.88 -7.99 10.54
C SER A 70 3.91 -8.95 9.85
N ILE A 71 3.44 -8.60 8.65
CA ILE A 71 2.40 -9.35 7.92
C ILE A 71 3.02 -9.97 6.67
N ASP A 72 2.79 -11.26 6.43
CA ASP A 72 3.17 -11.98 5.22
C ASP A 72 1.95 -12.62 4.54
N PHE A 73 1.02 -11.77 4.10
CA PHE A 73 -0.23 -12.16 3.41
C PHE A 73 -0.01 -12.92 2.09
N LEU A 74 1.23 -13.04 1.61
CA LEU A 74 1.56 -13.88 0.44
C LEU A 74 1.77 -15.36 0.82
N LYS A 75 2.13 -15.63 2.07
CA LYS A 75 2.47 -16.98 2.56
C LYS A 75 1.60 -17.44 3.72
N ASN A 76 0.93 -16.52 4.39
CA ASN A 76 0.08 -16.76 5.52
C ASN A 76 -1.36 -16.38 5.15
N GLU A 77 -2.24 -17.37 5.08
CA GLU A 77 -3.65 -17.19 4.74
C GLU A 77 -4.37 -16.37 5.81
N GLN A 78 -4.01 -16.52 7.09
CA GLN A 78 -4.62 -15.73 8.16
C GLN A 78 -4.31 -14.24 8.02
N ASP A 79 -3.08 -13.90 7.66
CA ASP A 79 -2.65 -12.52 7.41
C ASP A 79 -3.43 -11.88 6.25
N TYR A 80 -3.77 -12.67 5.24
CA TYR A 80 -4.60 -12.24 4.11
C TYR A 80 -6.06 -12.00 4.56
N GLU A 81 -6.65 -12.93 5.31
CA GLU A 81 -8.00 -12.79 5.86
C GLU A 81 -8.11 -11.58 6.79
N ASP A 82 -7.08 -11.31 7.61
CA ASP A 82 -7.05 -10.14 8.49
C ASP A 82 -7.07 -8.83 7.69
N ILE A 83 -6.32 -8.76 6.59
CA ILE A 83 -6.35 -7.62 5.66
C ILE A 83 -7.74 -7.49 5.01
N LEU A 84 -8.35 -8.59 4.57
CA LEU A 84 -9.69 -8.57 3.98
C LEU A 84 -10.74 -8.08 4.98
N HIS A 85 -10.71 -8.53 6.24
CA HIS A 85 -11.64 -8.06 7.26
C HIS A 85 -11.55 -6.56 7.52
N ILE A 86 -10.38 -5.94 7.32
CA ILE A 86 -10.20 -4.49 7.42
C ILE A 86 -10.84 -3.78 6.22
N ILE A 87 -10.67 -4.34 5.01
CA ILE A 87 -11.04 -3.68 3.76
C ILE A 87 -12.53 -3.88 3.42
N LEU A 88 -13.09 -5.07 3.65
CA LEU A 88 -14.45 -5.44 3.23
C LEU A 88 -15.53 -4.46 3.72
N PRO A 89 -15.56 -4.02 4.99
CA PRO A 89 -16.56 -3.06 5.46
C PRO A 89 -16.49 -1.71 4.74
N MET A 90 -15.33 -1.36 4.19
CA MET A 90 -15.09 -0.08 3.54
C MET A 90 -15.44 -0.10 2.05
N ILE A 91 -15.52 -1.28 1.43
CA ILE A 91 -15.95 -1.48 0.04
C ILE A 91 -17.49 -1.54 -0.06
N GLY A 92 -18.18 -1.70 1.08
CA GLY A 92 -19.63 -1.98 1.13
C GLY A 92 -19.91 -3.47 0.90
N ASP A 93 -21.14 -3.92 1.18
CA ASP A 93 -21.53 -5.31 0.97
C ASP A 93 -21.31 -5.72 -0.49
N ILE A 94 -20.27 -6.53 -0.72
CA ILE A 94 -20.11 -7.31 -1.94
C ILE A 94 -21.03 -8.53 -1.85
N THR A 95 -22.28 -8.34 -1.42
CA THR A 95 -23.31 -9.36 -1.61
C THR A 95 -23.64 -9.34 -3.08
N ASN A 96 -23.00 -10.24 -3.83
CA ASN A 96 -23.39 -10.59 -5.19
C ASN A 96 -24.90 -10.91 -5.17
N GLU A 97 -25.71 -10.05 -5.79
CA GLU A 97 -27.00 -10.47 -6.38
C GLU A 97 -26.74 -11.29 -7.65
#